data_AF-A0A1F6DSW2-F1
#
_entry.id   AF-A0A1F6DSW2-F1
#
_cell.length_a   1.000
_cell.length_b   1.000
_cell.length_c   1.000
_cell.angle_alpha   90.00
_cell.angle_beta   90.00
_cell.angle_gamma   90.00
#
_symmetry.space_group_name_H-M   'P 1'
#
loop_
_entity.id
_entity.type
_entity.pdbx_description
1 polymer ?
#
loop_
_entity_poly.entity_id
_entity_poly.type
_entity_poly.pdbx_seq_one_letter_code
_entity_poly.pdbx_strand_id
1 'polypeptide(L)'
;MAYDFSKLKTHIKETEEWLARELSGVRTGRATPSLLDGVKPEAYGTRTPLRELASVSVEDAKTLRIIPWDRSIVKTIEKGITEADLGVGLATDDQGLRVSFPELTSERREQLSKLAGDKTEQAKVTL
;
A
#
# COMPACT_ATOMS: atom_id res chain seq x y z
N MET A 1 -2.57 -37.88 30.38
CA MET A 1 -3.51 -37.01 29.65
C MET A 1 -2.72 -36.29 28.57
N ALA A 2 -3.04 -36.52 27.29
CA ALA A 2 -2.45 -35.72 26.21
C ALA A 2 -3.23 -34.40 26.13
N TYR A 3 -2.55 -33.29 26.37
CA TYR A 3 -3.14 -31.97 26.19
C TYR A 3 -3.34 -31.71 24.69
N ASP A 4 -4.56 -31.34 24.30
CA ASP A 4 -4.87 -30.95 22.93
C ASP A 4 -4.58 -29.46 22.71
N PHE A 5 -3.51 -29.18 21.95
CA PHE A 5 -3.07 -27.83 21.61
C PHE A 5 -3.59 -27.35 20.25
N SER A 6 -4.50 -28.10 19.61
CA SER A 6 -5.02 -27.75 18.28
C SER A 6 -5.65 -26.36 18.25
N LYS A 7 -6.50 -26.03 19.23
CA LYS A 7 -7.16 -24.71 19.35
C LYS A 7 -6.17 -23.57 19.55
N LEU A 8 -5.15 -23.78 20.39
CA LEU A 8 -4.11 -22.78 20.65
C LEU A 8 -3.32 -22.49 19.37
N LYS A 9 -2.94 -23.52 18.61
CA LYS A 9 -2.22 -23.35 17.33
C LYS A 9 -3.05 -22.57 16.30
N THR A 10 -4.37 -22.80 16.26
CA THR A 10 -5.26 -22.05 15.37
C THR A 10 -5.32 -20.58 15.75
N HIS A 11 -5.52 -20.25 17.03
CA HIS A 11 -5.53 -18.86 17.48
C HIS A 11 -4.20 -18.14 17.28
N ILE A 12 -3.06 -18.80 17.52
CA ILE A 12 -1.75 -18.22 17.22
C ILE A 12 -1.66 -17.84 15.75
N LYS A 13 -2.08 -18.74 14.85
CA LYS A 13 -2.03 -18.50 13.42
C LYS A 13 -2.96 -17.36 12.98
N GLU A 14 -4.17 -17.29 13.53
CA GLU A 14 -5.11 -16.19 13.28
C GLU A 14 -4.54 -14.84 13.72
N THR A 15 -3.92 -14.79 14.90
CA THR A 15 -3.27 -13.58 15.43
C THR A 15 -2.05 -13.16 14.61
N GLU A 16 -1.22 -14.12 14.17
CA GLU A 16 -0.10 -13.86 13.25
C GLU A 16 -0.59 -13.28 11.91
N GLU A 17 -1.63 -13.87 11.31
CA GLU A 17 -2.22 -13.39 10.06
C GLU A 17 -2.87 -12.02 10.21
N TRP A 18 -3.47 -11.73 11.36
CA TRP A 18 -3.98 -10.40 11.69
C TRP A 18 -2.84 -9.38 11.80
N LEU A 19 -1.81 -9.68 12.59
CA LEU A 19 -0.67 -8.78 12.79
C LEU A 19 0.06 -8.50 11.45
N ALA A 20 0.26 -9.52 10.62
CA ALA A 20 0.87 -9.37 9.31
C ALA A 20 0.07 -8.43 8.40
N ARG A 21 -1.26 -8.55 8.38
CA ARG A 21 -2.15 -7.64 7.63
C ARG A 21 -2.05 -6.21 8.17
N GLU A 22 -2.12 -6.05 9.47
CA GLU A 22 -2.06 -4.74 10.12
C GLU A 22 -0.72 -4.03 9.91
N LEU A 23 0.40 -4.74 9.93
CA LEU A 23 1.73 -4.21 9.65
C LEU A 23 1.93 -3.93 8.16
N SER A 24 1.36 -4.74 7.27
CA SER A 24 1.45 -4.51 5.82
C SER A 24 0.77 -3.21 5.39
N GLY A 25 -0.23 -2.75 6.14
CA GLY A 25 -0.87 -1.44 5.94
C GLY A 25 -0.04 -0.26 6.42
N VAL A 26 1.02 -0.48 7.22
CA VAL A 26 1.89 0.58 7.71
C VAL A 26 2.86 1.00 6.61
N ARG A 27 2.72 2.24 6.14
CA ARG A 27 3.54 2.80 5.06
C ARG A 27 4.95 3.10 5.56
N THR A 28 5.90 2.20 5.30
CA THR A 28 7.31 2.30 5.74
C THR A 28 8.21 3.09 4.77
N GLY A 29 7.64 3.75 3.76
CA GLY A 29 8.38 4.53 2.77
C GLY A 29 8.96 3.71 1.61
N ARG A 30 8.67 2.40 1.55
CA ARG A 30 8.89 1.59 0.35
C ARG A 30 7.70 1.70 -0.59
N ALA A 31 7.99 1.90 -1.86
CA ALA A 31 7.03 1.91 -2.94
C ALA A 31 6.52 0.48 -3.18
N THR A 32 5.26 0.21 -2.83
CA THR A 32 4.58 -1.06 -3.14
C THR A 32 3.33 -0.81 -3.97
N PRO A 33 3.01 -1.70 -4.95
CA PRO A 33 1.80 -1.56 -5.77
C PRO A 33 0.50 -1.49 -4.94
N SER A 34 0.49 -2.14 -3.77
CA SER A 34 -0.64 -2.12 -2.84
C SER A 34 -1.02 -0.72 -2.34
N LEU A 35 -0.09 0.24 -2.37
CA LEU A 35 -0.38 1.63 -2.00
C LEU A 35 -1.38 2.30 -2.95
N LEU A 36 -1.47 1.79 -4.19
CA LEU A 36 -2.34 2.33 -5.23
C LEU A 36 -3.67 1.59 -5.35
N ASP A 37 -3.92 0.52 -4.58
CA ASP A 37 -5.17 -0.26 -4.64
C ASP A 37 -6.40 0.59 -4.23
N GLY A 38 -6.20 1.64 -3.43
CA GLY A 38 -7.26 2.60 -3.06
C GLY A 38 -7.56 3.65 -4.13
N VAL A 39 -6.72 3.77 -5.17
CA VAL A 39 -6.84 4.82 -6.18
C VAL A 39 -7.81 4.37 -7.28
N LYS A 40 -8.87 5.15 -7.48
CA LYS A 40 -9.93 4.89 -8.48
C LYS A 40 -10.12 6.10 -9.40
N PRO A 41 -9.28 6.26 -10.42
CA PRO A 41 -9.41 7.34 -11.39
C PRO A 41 -10.73 7.23 -12.16
N GLU A 42 -11.30 8.36 -12.56
CA GLU A 42 -12.54 8.40 -13.35
C GLU A 42 -12.26 8.20 -14.84
N ALA A 43 -12.18 6.94 -15.28
CA ALA A 43 -11.99 6.58 -16.67
C ALA A 43 -13.35 6.38 -17.37
N TYR A 44 -13.53 7.02 -18.52
CA TYR A 44 -14.72 6.87 -19.37
C TYR A 44 -16.05 7.08 -18.63
N GLY A 45 -16.08 8.01 -17.66
CA GLY A 45 -17.28 8.34 -16.86
C GLY A 45 -17.59 7.40 -15.69
N THR A 46 -16.67 6.48 -15.36
CA THR A 46 -16.80 5.58 -14.21
C THR A 46 -15.51 5.51 -13.40
N ARG A 47 -15.62 5.30 -12.08
CA ARG A 47 -14.46 5.14 -11.19
C ARG A 47 -13.99 3.70 -11.20
N THR A 48 -12.91 3.44 -11.93
CA THR A 48 -12.34 2.10 -12.09
C THR A 48 -11.05 1.97 -11.28
N PRO A 49 -10.79 0.83 -10.61
CA PRO A 49 -9.52 0.61 -9.92
C PRO A 49 -8.33 0.76 -10.87
N LEU A 50 -7.27 1.44 -10.40
CA LEU A 50 -6.07 1.67 -11.20
C LEU A 50 -5.46 0.38 -11.78
N ARG A 51 -5.55 -0.73 -11.04
CA ARG A 51 -5.02 -2.04 -11.42
C ARG A 51 -5.64 -2.62 -12.70
N GLU A 52 -6.87 -2.24 -13.02
CA GLU A 52 -7.55 -2.66 -14.24
C GLU A 52 -7.20 -1.74 -15.43
N LEU A 53 -6.86 -0.48 -15.14
CA LEU A 53 -6.54 0.54 -16.14
C LEU A 53 -5.05 0.56 -16.53
N ALA A 54 -4.17 0.02 -15.68
CA ALA A 54 -2.73 0.08 -15.88
C ALA A 54 -1.98 -1.09 -15.22
N SER A 55 -0.82 -1.41 -15.80
CA SER A 55 0.19 -2.26 -15.18
C SER A 55 1.04 -1.43 -14.20
N VAL A 56 1.13 -1.88 -12.95
CA VAL A 56 1.94 -1.24 -11.90
C VAL A 56 3.16 -2.11 -11.63
N SER A 57 4.35 -1.54 -11.79
CA SER A 57 5.62 -2.19 -11.53
C SER A 57 6.48 -1.35 -10.59
N VAL A 58 7.34 -2.01 -9.81
CA VAL A 58 8.31 -1.33 -8.93
C VAL A 58 9.57 -1.08 -9.75
N GLU A 59 9.91 0.19 -9.98
CA GLU A 59 11.12 0.59 -10.71
C GLU A 59 12.31 0.70 -9.75
N ASP A 60 12.09 1.34 -8.60
CA ASP A 60 13.05 1.46 -7.50
C ASP A 60 12.33 1.41 -6.15
N ALA A 61 13.06 1.27 -5.05
CA ALA A 61 12.53 1.19 -3.69
C ALA A 61 11.58 2.35 -3.32
N LYS A 62 11.69 3.50 -4.01
CA LYS A 62 10.87 4.70 -3.81
C LYS A 62 10.06 5.09 -5.04
N THR A 63 10.06 4.27 -6.10
CA THR A 63 9.46 4.66 -7.38
C THR A 63 8.64 3.53 -7.98
N LEU A 64 7.36 3.83 -8.27
CA LEU A 64 6.49 2.95 -9.05
C LEU A 64 6.37 3.47 -10.47
N ARG A 65 6.37 2.53 -11.41
CA ARG A 65 6.07 2.80 -12.81
C ARG A 65 4.70 2.24 -13.15
N ILE A 66 3.82 3.13 -13.60
CA ILE A 66 2.46 2.84 -14.02
C ILE A 66 2.41 2.96 -15.53
N ILE A 67 2.13 1.85 -16.21
CA ILE A 67 1.99 1.78 -17.66
C ILE A 67 0.52 1.55 -17.96
N PRO A 68 -0.24 2.58 -18.37
CA PRO A 68 -1.64 2.40 -18.71
C PRO A 68 -1.82 1.65 -20.01
N TRP A 69 -2.90 0.90 -20.11
CA TRP A 69 -3.24 0.16 -21.34
C TRP A 69 -3.64 1.11 -22.48
N ASP A 70 -4.25 2.25 -22.13
CA ASP A 70 -4.56 3.34 -23.04
C ASP A 70 -3.79 4.61 -22.62
N ARG A 71 -3.15 5.30 -23.57
CA ARG A 71 -2.43 6.54 -23.29
C ARG A 71 -3.37 7.73 -23.05
N SER A 72 -4.61 7.66 -23.52
CA SER A 72 -5.60 8.74 -23.35
C SER A 72 -5.95 8.99 -21.87
N ILE A 73 -5.86 7.94 -21.04
CA ILE A 73 -6.23 7.97 -19.62
C ILE A 73 -5.08 8.36 -18.69
N VAL A 74 -3.87 8.63 -19.20
CA VAL A 74 -2.70 9.01 -18.37
C VAL A 74 -3.03 10.22 -17.48
N LYS A 75 -3.64 11.27 -18.05
CA LYS A 75 -4.03 12.48 -17.31
C LYS A 75 -5.11 12.22 -16.27
N THR A 76 -6.00 11.28 -16.55
CA THR A 76 -7.04 10.85 -15.61
C THR A 76 -6.43 10.12 -14.42
N ILE A 77 -5.47 9.22 -14.68
CA ILE A 77 -4.73 8.50 -13.64
C ILE A 77 -3.94 9.48 -12.78
N GLU A 78 -3.25 10.44 -13.38
CA GLU A 78 -2.52 11.50 -12.69
C GLU A 78 -3.44 12.24 -11.71
N LYS A 79 -4.60 12.71 -12.18
CA LYS A 79 -5.62 13.33 -11.33
C LYS A 79 -6.11 12.42 -10.22
N GLY A 80 -6.39 11.14 -10.51
CA GLY A 80 -6.85 10.19 -9.50
C GLY A 80 -5.83 9.96 -8.38
N ILE A 81 -4.53 9.99 -8.70
CA ILE A 81 -3.47 9.87 -7.70
C ILE A 81 -3.33 11.16 -6.88
N THR A 82 -3.48 12.33 -7.51
CA THR A 82 -3.52 13.61 -6.79
C THR A 82 -4.73 13.70 -5.86
N GLU A 83 -5.91 13.27 -6.30
CA GLU A 83 -7.14 13.22 -5.48
C GLU A 83 -7.03 12.24 -4.31
N ALA A 84 -6.24 11.17 -4.46
CA ALA A 84 -5.98 10.21 -3.39
C ALA A 84 -5.04 10.77 -2.29
N ASP A 85 -4.50 11.97 -2.47
CA ASP A 85 -3.65 12.71 -1.52
C ASP A 85 -2.55 11.83 -0.89
N LEU A 86 -1.85 11.07 -1.73
CA LEU A 86 -0.81 10.15 -1.28
C LEU A 86 0.50 10.86 -0.91
N GLY A 87 0.60 12.18 -1.13
CA GLY A 87 1.83 12.95 -0.91
C GLY A 87 2.99 12.52 -1.81
N VAL A 88 2.70 12.08 -3.03
CA VAL A 88 3.66 11.52 -3.99
C VAL A 88 4.01 12.52 -5.09
N GLY A 89 5.23 12.43 -5.61
CA GLY A 89 5.62 13.10 -6.85
C GLY A 89 5.13 12.32 -8.06
N LEU A 90 4.64 13.02 -9.08
CA LEU A 90 4.21 12.45 -10.35
C LEU A 90 5.11 12.99 -11.47
N ALA A 91 5.62 12.10 -12.31
CA ALA A 91 6.38 12.46 -13.50
C ALA A 91 5.88 11.63 -14.68
N THR A 92 5.35 12.30 -15.69
CA THR A 92 4.85 11.66 -16.91
C THR A 92 6.00 11.46 -17.90
N ASP A 93 6.04 10.30 -18.53
CA ASP A 93 7.03 9.93 -19.54
C ASP A 93 6.30 9.39 -20.79
N ASP A 94 7.02 9.20 -21.89
CA ASP A 94 6.40 8.89 -23.19
C ASP A 94 5.72 7.49 -23.24
N GLN A 95 6.04 6.63 -22.26
CA GLN A 95 5.48 5.30 -22.09
C GLN A 95 4.53 5.15 -20.89
N GLY A 96 4.38 6.15 -20.02
CA GLY A 96 3.55 6.00 -18.81
C GLY A 96 3.75 7.07 -17.76
N LEU A 97 3.45 6.72 -16.51
CA LEU A 97 3.51 7.61 -15.35
C LEU A 97 4.45 7.04 -14.28
N ARG A 98 5.38 7.85 -13.79
CA ARG A 98 6.28 7.53 -12.69
C ARG A 98 5.78 8.19 -11.41
N VAL A 99 5.63 7.40 -10.35
CA VAL A 99 5.20 7.86 -9.03
C VAL A 99 6.37 7.72 -8.06
N SER A 100 6.88 8.84 -7.56
CA SER A 100 7.96 8.89 -6.59
C SER A 100 7.44 9.17 -5.19
N PHE A 101 7.88 8.37 -4.22
CA PHE A 101 7.53 8.53 -2.82
C PHE A 101 8.65 9.30 -2.11
N PRO A 102 8.36 10.45 -1.48
CA PRO A 102 9.36 11.21 -0.75
C PRO A 102 9.84 10.46 0.50
N GLU A 103 10.99 10.87 1.03
CA GLU A 103 11.49 10.29 2.28
C GLU A 103 10.60 10.66 3.47
N LEU A 104 10.38 9.68 4.33
CA LEU A 104 9.74 9.92 5.63
C LEU A 104 10.69 10.74 6.51
N THR A 105 10.16 11.83 7.08
CA THR A 105 10.84 12.63 8.09
C THR A 105 11.13 11.81 9.35
N SER A 106 12.14 12.22 10.13
CA SER A 106 12.51 11.54 11.38
C SER A 106 11.32 11.43 12.35
N GLU A 107 10.54 12.50 12.49
CA GLU A 107 9.33 12.52 13.31
C GLU A 107 8.30 11.50 12.82
N ARG A 108 8.07 11.40 11.50
CA ARG A 108 7.13 10.44 10.94
C ARG A 108 7.58 9.00 11.17
N ARG A 109 8.89 8.73 11.08
CA ARG A 109 9.44 7.40 11.40
C ARG A 109 9.23 7.02 12.87
N GLU A 110 9.38 7.97 13.79
CA GLU A 110 9.12 7.73 15.22
C GLU A 110 7.63 7.47 15.52
N GLN A 111 6.72 8.18 14.84
CA GLN A 111 5.29 7.90 14.94
C GLN A 111 4.95 6.49 14.44
N LEU A 112 5.55 6.07 13.32
CA LEU A 112 5.35 4.74 12.75
C LEU A 112 5.93 3.63 13.64
N SER A 113 7.07 3.87 14.29
CA SER A 113 7.65 2.89 15.23
C SER A 113 6.77 2.70 16.46
N LYS A 114 6.21 3.78 17.02
CA LYS A 114 5.23 3.71 18.12
C LYS A 114 3.98 2.93 17.70
N LEU A 115 3.41 3.26 16.54
CA LEU A 115 2.24 2.55 16.00
C LEU A 115 2.51 1.05 15.79
N ALA A 116 3.68 0.68 15.28
CA ALA A 116 4.06 -0.72 15.10
C ALA A 116 4.22 -1.44 16.46
N GLY A 117 4.77 -0.74 17.46
CA GLY A 117 4.83 -1.22 18.84
C GLY A 117 3.44 -1.49 19.40
N ASP A 118 2.52 -0.53 19.30
CA ASP A 118 1.15 -0.65 19.80
C ASP A 118 0.40 -1.84 19.19
N LYS A 119 0.52 -2.03 17.87
CA LYS A 119 -0.07 -3.19 17.16
C LYS A 119 0.52 -4.52 17.61
N THR A 120 1.81 -4.55 17.89
CA THR A 120 2.49 -5.75 18.39
C THR A 120 2.04 -6.09 19.81
N GLU A 121 1.90 -5.10 20.68
CA GLU A 121 1.35 -5.31 22.03
C GLU A 121 -0.11 -5.77 21.98
N GLN A 122 -0.92 -5.21 21.09
CA GLN A 122 -2.30 -5.68 20.88
C GLN A 122 -2.35 -7.15 20.44
N ALA A 123 -1.47 -7.57 19.53
CA ALA A 123 -1.37 -8.97 19.12
C ALA A 123 -0.97 -9.88 20.29
N LYS A 124 -0.02 -9.46 21.14
CA LYS A 124 0.38 -10.24 22.34
C LYS A 124 -0.73 -10.36 23.38
N VAL A 125 -1.56 -9.34 23.56
CA VAL A 125 -2.70 -9.36 24.49
C VAL A 125 -3.84 -10.26 23.96
N THR A 126 -3.95 -10.37 22.63
CA THR A 126 -4.98 -11.18 21.97
C THR A 126 -4.62 -12.67 21.92
N LEU A 127 -3.33 -13.00 21.95
CA LEU A 127 -2.78 -14.36 21.99
C LEU A 127 -3.01 -15.04 23.35
#